data_AF-A0AA34TNI0-F1
#
_entry.id   AF-A0AA34TNI0-F1
#
_cell.length_a   1.000
_cell.length_b   1.000
_cell.length_c   1.000
_cell.angle_alpha   90.00
_cell.angle_beta   90.00
_cell.angle_gamma   90.00
#
_symmetry.space_group_name_H-M   'P 1'
#
loop_
_entity.id
_entity.type
_entity.pdbx_description
1 polymer ?
#
loop_
_entity_poly.entity_id
_entity_poly.type
_entity_poly.pdbx_seq_one_letter_code
_entity_poly.pdbx_strand_id
1 'polypeptide(L)'
;MRLNRLKLVGRYKSIVGTEEEPFIYTFKPNSDGYSPICLVGLNGSGKSNFIELIADIFGYADRYFNPQYECAEDLTYDFEIDYQTVVDGHDFFIKIKSISSKAKMYSYQDIEYIDFLSFGNVQEGRFQAMVATENIDNEHERFLPDNVLAYSSGNNQGLSSVFAKAQLSFYNVVRKQGVFHREYAKRFDNLMALEEGLNEKQIVELREYISNSFDRYQNLFKPPVLFEGEVDIDFPLASIKADLPIGKFTDHAANQLFFISLMVNERAEFKQFLNDYTSIAALESFEIDLRLSEYRDLDFIKAEVIRLQQLSCDSSKFNDDTLNGVLKFEVNQDFFERIETLYLERSMFLDNLMFINQMVAKRWSRDEKRTLKTSCYERNVPNITGGLAPIRFVNTKVRLINPNTVTLYDRLSDGEHQLIQIIGSLILFGDQQSLFILDEPESHFNPEWRIEFVDIINKYVGLSKLELIISTHSPFVLSACKSERVLHFQKNPDGRVAIQSLGNVETYGASFDSLLASVFDLDVLISKKPLSELRAALRAYDEGLMDELETLKWLESYGDSFEVNFRRNQLKHKLADNDRGDD
;
A
#
# COMPACT_ATOMS: atom_id res chain seq x y z
N MET A 1 -11.94 6.34 6.56
CA MET A 1 -11.55 7.54 5.78
C MET A 1 -12.22 7.46 4.41
N ARG A 2 -12.57 8.59 3.77
CA ARG A 2 -13.17 8.67 2.42
C ARG A 2 -12.58 9.83 1.62
N LEU A 3 -12.12 9.62 0.39
CA LEU A 3 -11.61 10.71 -0.46
C LEU A 3 -12.76 11.53 -1.04
N ASN A 4 -12.61 12.86 -1.08
CA ASN A 4 -13.63 13.78 -1.59
C ASN A 4 -13.15 14.55 -2.82
N ARG A 5 -11.95 15.14 -2.77
CA ARG A 5 -11.43 15.96 -3.87
C ARG A 5 -9.91 15.97 -3.89
N LEU A 6 -9.36 16.03 -5.10
CA LEU A 6 -7.94 16.25 -5.36
C LEU A 6 -7.81 17.40 -6.34
N LYS A 7 -6.91 18.34 -6.05
CA LYS A 7 -6.47 19.39 -6.96
C LYS A 7 -4.95 19.40 -7.04
N LEU A 8 -4.43 19.55 -8.24
CA LEU A 8 -3.00 19.69 -8.54
C LEU A 8 -2.78 20.95 -9.39
N VAL A 9 -1.82 21.77 -8.99
CA VAL A 9 -1.25 22.87 -9.78
C VAL A 9 0.25 22.64 -9.90
N GLY A 10 0.76 22.58 -11.13
CA GLY A 10 2.10 22.14 -11.45
C GLY A 10 2.11 20.80 -12.16
N ARG A 11 3.20 20.05 -12.03
CA ARG A 11 3.43 18.82 -12.79
C ARG A 11 3.84 17.67 -11.88
N TYR A 12 3.05 16.60 -11.91
CA TYR A 12 3.41 15.30 -11.37
C TYR A 12 3.43 14.26 -12.49
N LYS A 13 4.63 13.94 -12.98
CA LYS A 13 4.84 13.01 -14.11
C LYS A 13 3.99 13.41 -15.33
N SER A 14 2.95 12.63 -15.67
CA SER A 14 2.03 12.91 -16.77
C SER A 14 0.78 13.70 -16.36
N ILE A 15 0.52 13.89 -15.07
CA ILE A 15 -0.59 14.69 -14.56
C ILE A 15 -0.10 16.14 -14.46
N VAL A 16 -0.80 17.03 -15.14
CA VAL A 16 -0.41 18.44 -15.28
C VAL A 16 -1.63 19.32 -15.01
N GLY A 17 -1.47 20.32 -14.16
CA GLY A 17 -2.42 21.41 -13.96
C GLY A 17 -1.69 22.76 -13.99
N THR A 18 -2.33 23.79 -14.50
CA THR A 18 -1.80 25.18 -14.43
C THR A 18 -2.60 25.99 -13.40
N GLU A 19 -2.17 27.22 -13.14
CA GLU A 19 -2.95 28.13 -12.28
C GLU A 19 -4.31 28.48 -12.91
N GLU A 20 -4.36 28.62 -14.23
CA GLU A 20 -5.59 28.90 -15.00
C GLU A 20 -6.47 27.65 -15.15
N GLU A 21 -5.85 26.49 -15.38
CA GLU A 21 -6.52 25.20 -15.58
C GLU A 21 -5.92 24.14 -14.65
N PRO A 22 -6.27 24.17 -13.35
CA PRO A 22 -5.80 23.16 -12.40
C PRO A 22 -6.36 21.78 -12.74
N PHE A 23 -5.59 20.72 -12.49
CA PHE A 23 -6.13 19.37 -12.55
C PHE A 23 -6.97 19.14 -11.30
N ILE A 24 -8.28 18.92 -11.46
CA ILE A 24 -9.22 18.72 -10.34
C ILE A 24 -10.01 17.44 -10.59
N TYR A 25 -10.12 16.62 -9.56
CA TYR A 25 -11.04 15.49 -9.54
C TYR A 25 -11.85 15.49 -8.25
N THR A 26 -13.16 15.26 -8.34
CA THR A 26 -14.06 15.12 -7.18
C THR A 26 -14.59 13.70 -7.16
N PHE A 27 -14.29 12.98 -6.08
CA PHE A 27 -14.68 11.60 -5.87
C PHE A 27 -16.17 11.52 -5.52
N LYS A 28 -16.87 10.56 -6.11
CA LYS A 28 -18.26 10.27 -5.75
C LYS A 28 -18.30 9.49 -4.43
N PRO A 29 -19.30 9.73 -3.57
CA PRO A 29 -19.46 8.95 -2.34
C PRO A 29 -19.74 7.47 -2.67
N ASN A 30 -19.41 6.57 -1.75
CA ASN A 30 -19.77 5.15 -1.88
C ASN A 30 -21.17 4.93 -1.30
N SER A 31 -22.19 5.37 -2.02
CA SER A 31 -23.62 5.34 -1.66
C SER A 31 -24.09 3.95 -1.20
N ASP A 32 -23.73 2.91 -1.94
CA ASP A 32 -24.17 1.52 -1.69
C ASP A 32 -23.23 0.73 -0.77
N GLY A 33 -22.07 1.29 -0.43
CA GLY A 33 -21.07 0.62 0.42
C GLY A 33 -20.40 -0.62 -0.19
N TYR A 34 -20.59 -0.88 -1.49
CA TYR A 34 -20.15 -2.11 -2.17
C TYR A 34 -19.08 -1.88 -3.23
N SER A 35 -18.97 -0.69 -3.84
CA SER A 35 -18.11 -0.49 -5.01
C SER A 35 -16.80 0.24 -4.65
N PRO A 36 -15.62 -0.26 -5.08
CA PRO A 36 -14.35 0.46 -4.95
C PRO A 36 -14.26 1.61 -5.96
N ILE A 37 -13.25 2.50 -5.82
CA ILE A 37 -12.82 3.41 -6.91
C ILE A 37 -12.06 2.57 -7.92
N CYS A 38 -12.60 2.39 -9.12
CA CYS A 38 -11.97 1.57 -10.16
C CYS A 38 -11.35 2.46 -11.23
N LEU A 39 -10.02 2.42 -11.39
CA LEU A 39 -9.30 3.15 -12.43
C LEU A 39 -9.13 2.25 -13.66
N VAL A 40 -9.61 2.71 -14.81
CA VAL A 40 -9.54 1.97 -16.09
C VAL A 40 -9.00 2.86 -17.21
N GLY A 41 -8.52 2.26 -18.29
CA GLY A 41 -7.97 2.94 -19.46
C GLY A 41 -6.68 2.30 -19.95
N LEU A 42 -6.20 2.70 -21.13
CA LEU A 42 -5.05 2.08 -21.80
C LEU A 42 -3.72 2.21 -21.03
N ASN A 43 -2.74 1.38 -21.39
CA ASN A 43 -1.39 1.46 -20.80
C ASN A 43 -0.79 2.85 -21.02
N GLY A 44 -0.25 3.45 -19.95
CA GLY A 44 0.32 4.80 -19.99
C GLY A 44 -0.70 5.94 -20.03
N SER A 45 -2.00 5.68 -19.80
CA SER A 45 -3.05 6.70 -19.73
C SER A 45 -2.98 7.59 -18.48
N GLY A 46 -2.23 7.20 -17.45
CA GLY A 46 -2.02 7.98 -16.22
C GLY A 46 -2.56 7.35 -14.93
N LYS A 47 -3.19 6.17 -14.98
CA LYS A 47 -3.71 5.45 -13.80
C LYS A 47 -2.69 5.33 -12.66
N SER A 48 -1.53 4.74 -12.95
CA SER A 48 -0.46 4.54 -11.96
C SER A 48 0.07 5.89 -11.43
N ASN A 49 0.21 6.90 -12.29
CA ASN A 49 0.65 8.24 -11.85
C ASN A 49 -0.38 8.91 -10.92
N PHE A 50 -1.67 8.58 -11.04
CA PHE A 50 -2.74 9.13 -10.20
C PHE A 50 -2.72 8.54 -8.79
N ILE A 51 -2.60 7.21 -8.69
CA ILE A 51 -2.46 6.56 -7.37
C ILE A 51 -1.16 6.94 -6.68
N GLU A 52 -0.07 7.10 -7.44
CA GLU A 52 1.21 7.58 -6.94
C GLU A 52 1.12 9.01 -6.41
N LEU A 53 0.41 9.90 -7.12
CA LEU A 53 0.19 11.28 -6.68
C LEU A 53 -0.54 11.33 -5.33
N ILE A 54 -1.59 10.53 -5.16
CA ILE A 54 -2.34 10.46 -3.89
C ILE A 54 -1.44 9.94 -2.77
N ALA A 55 -0.72 8.85 -3.01
CA ALA A 55 0.22 8.29 -2.04
C ALA A 55 1.32 9.30 -1.67
N ASP A 56 1.82 10.07 -2.64
CA ASP A 56 2.90 11.04 -2.42
C ASP A 56 2.43 12.24 -1.60
N ILE A 57 1.20 12.70 -1.83
CA ILE A 57 0.58 13.75 -1.02
C ILE A 57 0.50 13.32 0.45
N PHE A 58 -0.02 12.12 0.74
CA PHE A 58 -0.10 11.63 2.11
C PHE A 58 1.28 11.34 2.72
N GLY A 59 2.21 10.76 1.95
CA GLY A 59 3.58 10.51 2.39
C GLY A 59 4.40 11.80 2.60
N TYR A 60 4.06 12.89 1.89
CA TYR A 60 4.59 14.22 2.18
C TYR A 60 3.96 14.81 3.44
N ALA A 61 2.64 14.73 3.59
CA ALA A 61 1.94 15.22 4.78
C ALA A 61 2.44 14.54 6.06
N ASP A 62 2.63 13.22 6.06
CA ASP A 62 3.24 12.46 7.17
C ASP A 62 4.60 13.04 7.57
N ARG A 63 5.50 13.21 6.61
CA ARG A 63 6.84 13.78 6.86
C ARG A 63 6.84 15.25 7.25
N TYR A 64 5.85 16.02 6.78
CA TYR A 64 5.78 17.46 7.04
C TYR A 64 5.22 17.75 8.43
N PHE A 65 4.19 17.01 8.85
CA PHE A 65 3.52 17.22 10.13
C PHE A 65 4.07 16.37 11.28
N ASN A 66 4.81 15.28 11.00
CA ASN A 66 5.45 14.48 12.05
C ASN A 66 6.74 15.19 12.57
N PRO A 67 6.80 15.55 13.86
CA PRO A 67 7.92 16.31 14.43
C PRO A 67 9.23 15.51 14.52
N GLN A 68 9.18 14.17 14.45
CA GLN A 68 10.36 13.31 14.43
C GLN A 68 11.01 13.26 13.04
N TYR A 69 10.23 13.48 11.98
CA TYR A 69 10.69 13.32 10.61
C TYR A 69 11.34 14.59 10.05
N GLU A 70 12.38 14.39 9.25
CA GLU A 70 12.96 15.48 8.45
C GLU A 70 12.27 15.54 7.09
N CYS A 71 11.67 16.70 6.78
CA CYS A 71 11.23 17.04 5.43
C CYS A 71 12.31 17.89 4.74
N ALA A 72 13.25 17.23 4.06
CA ALA A 72 14.44 17.89 3.51
C ALA A 72 14.20 18.67 2.21
N GLU A 73 13.26 18.22 1.38
CA GLU A 73 12.87 18.90 0.13
C GLU A 73 11.36 19.01 0.02
N ASP A 74 10.97 20.10 -0.59
CA ASP A 74 9.60 20.48 -0.87
C ASP A 74 9.07 19.84 -2.14
N LEU A 75 7.75 19.68 -2.26
CA LEU A 75 7.14 19.19 -3.50
C LEU A 75 7.36 20.16 -4.65
N THR A 76 7.44 19.62 -5.87
CA THR A 76 7.58 20.41 -7.11
C THR A 76 6.24 20.90 -7.67
N TYR A 77 5.16 20.71 -6.91
CA TYR A 77 3.79 21.03 -7.28
C TYR A 77 2.98 21.43 -6.05
N ASP A 78 1.98 22.26 -6.28
CA ASP A 78 0.99 22.64 -5.29
C ASP A 78 -0.20 21.68 -5.35
N PHE A 79 -0.82 21.42 -4.19
CA PHE A 79 -1.95 20.50 -4.11
C PHE A 79 -3.00 20.95 -3.09
N GLU A 80 -4.24 20.51 -3.31
CA GLU A 80 -5.28 20.44 -2.28
C GLU A 80 -5.85 19.02 -2.29
N ILE A 81 -5.92 18.36 -1.14
CA ILE A 81 -6.61 17.08 -0.97
C ILE A 81 -7.64 17.20 0.15
N ASP A 82 -8.85 16.78 -0.17
CA ASP A 82 -10.01 16.83 0.71
C ASP A 82 -10.49 15.39 0.97
N TYR A 83 -10.73 15.05 2.23
CA TYR A 83 -11.21 13.73 2.64
C TYR A 83 -12.02 13.80 3.94
N GLN A 84 -12.76 12.73 4.23
CA GLN A 84 -13.42 12.51 5.53
C GLN A 84 -12.65 11.47 6.32
N THR A 85 -12.62 11.61 7.64
CA THR A 85 -12.08 10.62 8.57
C THR A 85 -12.90 10.61 9.86
N VAL A 86 -12.79 9.55 10.63
CA VAL A 86 -13.44 9.44 11.94
C VAL A 86 -12.37 9.55 13.01
N VAL A 87 -12.51 10.52 13.91
CA VAL A 87 -11.63 10.71 15.07
C VAL A 87 -12.47 10.67 16.33
N ASP A 88 -12.10 9.81 17.28
CA ASP A 88 -12.82 9.63 18.55
C ASP A 88 -14.34 9.39 18.39
N GLY A 89 -14.74 8.72 17.30
CA GLY A 89 -16.15 8.42 16.99
C GLY A 89 -16.92 9.56 16.31
N HIS A 90 -16.28 10.67 15.98
CA HIS A 90 -16.87 11.82 15.30
C HIS A 90 -16.36 11.95 13.85
N ASP A 91 -17.25 12.33 12.94
CA ASP A 91 -16.89 12.59 11.54
C ASP A 91 -16.21 13.95 11.39
N PHE A 92 -15.04 13.93 10.74
CA PHE A 92 -14.28 15.12 10.39
C PHE A 92 -14.06 15.20 8.89
N PHE A 93 -14.18 16.42 8.35
CA PHE A 93 -13.70 16.75 7.02
C PHE A 93 -12.33 17.39 7.15
N ILE A 94 -11.37 16.86 6.40
CA ILE A 94 -9.98 17.33 6.41
C ILE A 94 -9.65 17.88 5.02
N LYS A 95 -8.98 19.04 5.01
CA LYS A 95 -8.38 19.65 3.83
C LYS A 95 -6.90 19.86 4.10
N ILE A 96 -6.04 19.23 3.30
CA ILE A 96 -4.61 19.50 3.30
C ILE A 96 -4.29 20.28 2.05
N LYS A 97 -3.65 21.45 2.23
CA LYS A 97 -3.28 22.34 1.14
C LYS A 97 -1.80 22.68 1.24
N SER A 98 -1.06 22.49 0.15
CA SER A 98 0.31 22.97 0.01
C SER A 98 0.37 24.01 -1.11
N ILE A 99 0.82 25.22 -0.76
CA ILE A 99 1.12 26.30 -1.72
C ILE A 99 2.55 26.75 -1.50
N SER A 100 3.35 26.80 -2.57
CA SER A 100 4.77 27.19 -2.48
C SER A 100 5.46 26.43 -1.35
N SER A 101 5.14 25.13 -1.28
CA SER A 101 5.71 24.18 -0.33
C SER A 101 5.39 24.37 1.15
N LYS A 102 4.41 25.21 1.46
CA LYS A 102 3.89 25.37 2.82
C LYS A 102 2.61 24.59 2.94
N ALA A 103 2.68 23.42 3.59
CA ALA A 103 1.52 22.61 3.86
C ALA A 103 0.77 23.14 5.08
N LYS A 104 -0.56 23.22 4.97
CA LYS A 104 -1.48 23.51 6.05
C LYS A 104 -2.59 22.46 6.05
N MET A 105 -3.03 22.08 7.23
CA MET A 105 -4.13 21.17 7.45
C MET A 105 -5.29 21.91 8.12
N TYR A 106 -6.48 21.73 7.58
CA TYR A 106 -7.73 22.28 8.11
C TYR A 106 -8.67 21.13 8.45
N SER A 107 -9.25 21.14 9.64
CA SER A 107 -10.26 20.18 10.06
C SER A 107 -11.60 20.89 10.30
N TYR A 108 -12.68 20.20 9.94
CA TYR A 108 -14.04 20.68 10.13
C TYR A 108 -14.90 19.57 10.72
N GLN A 109 -15.60 19.85 11.81
CA GLN A 109 -16.49 18.91 12.48
C GLN A 109 -17.94 19.16 12.06
N ASP A 110 -18.75 18.10 11.91
CA ASP A 110 -20.21 18.16 11.74
C ASP A 110 -20.70 19.07 10.58
N ILE A 111 -19.97 19.16 9.47
CA ILE A 111 -20.43 19.86 8.26
C ILE A 111 -21.24 18.90 7.38
N GLU A 112 -22.46 19.27 6.98
CA GLU A 112 -23.20 18.49 5.97
C GLU A 112 -22.43 18.49 4.64
N TYR A 113 -22.27 17.30 4.03
CA TYR A 113 -21.50 17.07 2.79
C TYR A 113 -21.84 18.05 1.64
N ILE A 114 -23.08 18.55 1.60
CA ILE A 114 -23.58 19.50 0.60
C ILE A 114 -22.98 20.91 0.79
N ASP A 115 -22.79 21.37 2.02
CA ASP A 115 -22.18 22.68 2.31
C ASP A 115 -20.66 22.66 1.99
N PHE A 116 -20.02 21.49 2.10
CA PHE A 116 -18.61 21.31 1.78
C PHE A 116 -18.30 21.39 0.27
N LEU A 117 -19.13 20.79 -0.58
CA LEU A 117 -18.94 20.85 -2.05
C LEU A 117 -19.06 22.29 -2.60
N SER A 118 -19.77 23.16 -1.88
CA SER A 118 -19.93 24.57 -2.23
C SER A 118 -18.78 25.49 -1.76
N PHE A 119 -17.70 24.97 -1.17
CA PHE A 119 -16.52 25.74 -0.73
C PHE A 119 -15.90 26.66 -1.81
N GLY A 120 -16.16 26.40 -3.09
CA GLY A 120 -15.70 27.25 -4.21
C GLY A 120 -16.61 28.44 -4.54
N ASN A 121 -17.85 28.50 -4.03
CA ASN A 121 -18.88 29.47 -4.48
C ASN A 121 -19.68 30.17 -3.35
N VAL A 122 -19.46 29.87 -2.06
CA VAL A 122 -20.20 30.53 -0.96
C VAL A 122 -19.43 31.76 -0.46
N GLN A 123 -20.11 32.91 -0.43
CA GLN A 123 -19.60 34.16 0.15
C GLN A 123 -19.06 33.93 1.57
N GLU A 124 -17.92 34.57 1.88
CA GLU A 124 -17.18 34.55 3.16
C GLU A 124 -18.02 34.80 4.45
N GLY A 125 -19.31 35.12 4.34
CA GLY A 125 -20.15 35.61 5.44
C GLY A 125 -20.99 34.58 6.22
N ARG A 126 -20.91 33.27 5.96
CA ARG A 126 -21.75 32.27 6.68
C ARG A 126 -21.03 31.33 7.65
N PHE A 127 -19.72 31.39 7.74
CA PHE A 127 -18.95 30.45 8.58
C PHE A 127 -18.58 31.07 9.93
N GLN A 128 -19.59 31.24 10.82
CA GLN A 128 -19.37 31.69 12.20
C GLN A 128 -19.11 30.55 13.22
N ALA A 129 -19.02 29.30 12.76
CA ALA A 129 -18.55 28.16 13.56
C ALA A 129 -17.22 27.62 13.00
N MET A 130 -16.28 28.51 12.68
CA MET A 130 -14.93 28.12 12.30
C MET A 130 -14.08 27.99 13.55
N VAL A 131 -13.78 26.77 13.98
CA VAL A 131 -12.48 26.55 14.62
C VAL A 131 -11.49 26.35 13.47
N ALA A 132 -11.11 27.46 12.83
CA ALA A 132 -9.87 27.47 12.05
C ALA A 132 -8.75 27.38 13.09
N THR A 133 -8.42 26.17 13.52
CA THR A 133 -7.22 25.94 14.31
C THR A 133 -6.06 26.15 13.36
N GLU A 134 -5.67 27.42 13.13
CA GLU A 134 -4.49 27.77 12.33
C GLU A 134 -3.20 27.22 12.95
N ASN A 135 -3.28 26.71 14.19
CA ASN A 135 -2.22 26.00 14.89
C ASN A 135 -2.79 24.70 15.50
N ILE A 136 -2.84 23.61 14.73
CA ILE A 136 -2.92 22.26 15.31
C ILE A 136 -1.50 21.89 15.78
N ASP A 137 -0.88 22.69 16.67
CA ASP A 137 0.55 22.55 16.97
C ASP A 137 0.93 21.21 17.64
N ASN A 138 -0.02 20.31 17.97
CA ASN A 138 0.30 19.04 18.63
C ASN A 138 -0.63 17.83 18.31
N GLU A 139 -1.60 17.91 17.40
CA GLU A 139 -2.55 16.79 17.14
C GLU A 139 -2.70 16.40 15.66
N HIS A 140 -1.75 16.78 14.80
CA HIS A 140 -1.81 16.49 13.37
C HIS A 140 -1.91 14.99 13.04
N GLU A 141 -1.28 14.14 13.86
CA GLU A 141 -1.31 12.67 13.71
C GLU A 141 -2.72 12.10 13.75
N ARG A 142 -3.65 12.74 14.48
CA ARG A 142 -5.03 12.26 14.62
C ARG A 142 -5.88 12.43 13.38
N PHE A 143 -5.50 13.35 12.49
CA PHE A 143 -6.32 13.72 11.34
C PHE A 143 -5.83 13.09 10.03
N LEU A 144 -4.55 12.70 9.95
CA LEU A 144 -4.04 11.89 8.85
C LEU A 144 -4.67 10.49 8.86
N PRO A 145 -4.73 9.80 7.71
CA PRO A 145 -5.13 8.40 7.72
C PRO A 145 -4.14 7.57 8.53
N ASP A 146 -4.66 6.62 9.31
CA ASP A 146 -3.84 5.67 10.09
C ASP A 146 -2.88 4.91 9.18
N ASN A 147 -3.36 4.57 7.96
CA ASN A 147 -2.54 3.91 6.96
C ASN A 147 -2.88 4.32 5.54
N VAL A 148 -1.85 4.37 4.70
CA VAL A 148 -1.97 4.32 3.24
C VAL A 148 -1.27 3.05 2.79
N LEU A 149 -2.03 2.03 2.42
CA LEU A 149 -1.50 0.75 1.97
C LEU A 149 -1.51 0.66 0.46
N ALA A 150 -0.39 0.22 -0.10
CA ALA A 150 -0.26 0.00 -1.53
C ALA A 150 0.23 -1.41 -1.86
N TYR A 151 -0.48 -2.06 -2.77
CA TYR A 151 -0.09 -3.28 -3.45
C TYR A 151 0.07 -2.98 -4.94
N SER A 152 1.07 -3.58 -5.57
CA SER A 152 1.16 -3.61 -7.02
C SER A 152 1.69 -4.97 -7.48
N SER A 153 1.10 -5.52 -8.53
CA SER A 153 1.61 -6.76 -9.13
C SER A 153 2.86 -6.48 -9.96
N GLY A 154 3.92 -7.25 -9.71
CA GLY A 154 5.22 -7.08 -10.38
C GLY A 154 6.09 -5.97 -9.78
N ASN A 155 7.11 -5.55 -10.52
CA ASN A 155 8.06 -4.52 -10.07
C ASN A 155 7.55 -3.11 -10.43
N ASN A 156 6.38 -2.67 -9.93
CA ASN A 156 5.98 -1.27 -10.08
C ASN A 156 6.81 -0.38 -9.14
N GLN A 157 7.99 0.00 -9.63
CA GLN A 157 8.97 0.81 -8.94
C GLN A 157 8.51 2.27 -8.76
N GLY A 158 7.46 2.71 -9.47
CA GLY A 158 6.90 4.05 -9.30
C GLY A 158 6.18 4.19 -7.97
N LEU A 159 5.20 3.31 -7.71
CA LEU A 159 4.42 3.33 -6.48
C LEU A 159 5.25 3.02 -5.23
N SER A 160 6.14 2.03 -5.28
CA SER A 160 7.00 1.70 -4.13
C SER A 160 7.95 2.84 -3.72
N SER A 161 8.25 3.77 -4.64
CA SER A 161 9.18 4.88 -4.38
C SER A 161 8.67 5.86 -3.36
N VAL A 162 7.36 6.10 -3.42
CA VAL A 162 6.66 7.00 -2.53
C VAL A 162 6.78 6.51 -1.09
N PHE A 163 6.53 5.22 -0.88
CA PHE A 163 6.64 4.58 0.43
C PHE A 163 8.10 4.47 0.92
N ALA A 164 9.04 4.23 0.01
CA ALA A 164 10.46 4.18 0.35
C ALA A 164 10.98 5.51 0.91
N LYS A 165 10.42 6.66 0.50
CA LYS A 165 10.77 7.97 1.09
C LYS A 165 10.39 8.08 2.55
N ALA A 166 9.15 7.71 2.90
CA ALA A 166 8.68 7.74 4.29
C ALA A 166 9.48 6.75 5.16
N GLN A 167 9.76 5.55 4.62
CA GLN A 167 10.62 4.56 5.26
C GLN A 167 12.06 5.07 5.47
N LEU A 168 12.60 5.89 4.57
CA LEU A 168 13.90 6.54 4.76
C LEU A 168 13.87 7.55 5.90
N SER A 169 12.82 8.36 6.00
CA SER A 169 12.63 9.33 7.09
C SER A 169 12.57 8.61 8.44
N PHE A 170 11.75 7.56 8.55
CA PHE A 170 11.70 6.68 9.71
C PHE A 170 13.09 6.12 10.07
N TYR A 171 13.78 5.51 9.11
CA TYR A 171 15.11 4.97 9.35
C TYR A 171 16.11 6.04 9.81
N ASN A 172 16.01 7.28 9.31
CA ASN A 172 16.90 8.36 9.74
C ASN A 172 16.70 8.73 11.21
N VAL A 173 15.46 8.66 11.73
CA VAL A 173 15.19 8.84 13.16
C VAL A 173 15.93 7.78 13.97
N VAL A 174 15.66 6.51 13.68
CA VAL A 174 16.25 5.37 14.40
C VAL A 174 17.79 5.38 14.28
N ARG A 175 18.31 5.75 13.10
CA ARG A 175 19.75 5.88 12.86
C ARG A 175 20.38 6.96 13.74
N LYS A 176 19.75 8.13 13.87
CA LYS A 176 20.28 9.23 14.72
C LYS A 176 20.31 8.82 16.19
N GLN A 177 19.24 8.18 16.67
CA GLN A 177 19.18 7.62 18.02
C GLN A 177 20.29 6.60 18.25
N GLY A 178 20.47 5.64 17.34
CA GLY A 178 21.54 4.65 17.43
C GLY A 178 22.95 5.25 17.33
N VAL A 179 23.15 6.30 16.52
CA VAL A 179 24.44 7.02 16.46
C VAL A 179 24.75 7.68 17.80
N PHE A 180 23.76 8.37 18.40
CA PHE A 180 23.92 8.99 19.71
C PHE A 180 24.36 7.98 20.76
N HIS A 181 23.64 6.86 20.91
CA HIS A 181 23.95 5.86 21.93
C HIS A 181 25.34 5.22 21.76
N ARG A 182 25.74 4.91 20.52
CA ARG A 182 27.09 4.39 20.25
C ARG A 182 28.20 5.39 20.59
N GLU A 183 27.97 6.66 20.28
CA GLU A 183 28.94 7.72 20.52
C GLU A 183 29.00 8.10 22.00
N TYR A 184 27.88 8.06 22.72
CA TYR A 184 27.81 8.16 24.18
C TYR A 184 28.58 7.01 24.83
N ALA A 185 28.26 5.75 24.48
CA ALA A 185 28.88 4.58 25.10
C ALA A 185 30.41 4.59 24.95
N LYS A 186 30.94 4.91 23.76
CA LYS A 186 32.38 5.07 23.56
C LYS A 186 33.01 6.14 24.46
N ARG A 187 32.34 7.29 24.63
CA ARG A 187 32.85 8.39 25.48
C ARG A 187 32.82 8.00 26.96
N PHE A 188 31.74 7.36 27.39
CA PHE A 188 31.57 6.88 28.75
C PHE A 188 32.58 5.77 29.10
N ASP A 189 32.75 4.77 28.23
CA ASP A 189 33.71 3.68 28.43
C ASP A 189 35.16 4.21 28.51
N ASN A 190 35.52 5.16 27.66
CA ASN A 190 36.85 5.81 27.70
C ASN A 190 37.09 6.57 29.01
N LEU A 191 36.03 7.15 29.59
CA LEU A 191 36.09 7.87 30.86
C LEU A 191 36.23 6.90 32.04
N MET A 192 35.52 5.77 32.00
CA MET A 192 35.58 4.72 33.03
C MET A 192 36.88 3.89 33.00
N ALA A 193 37.57 3.83 31.85
CA ALA A 193 38.82 3.09 31.70
C ALA A 193 40.05 3.78 32.32
N LEU A 194 39.92 5.00 32.84
CA LEU A 194 41.01 5.74 33.47
C LEU A 194 41.19 5.31 34.93
N GLU A 195 42.36 4.72 35.24
CA GLU A 195 42.71 4.24 36.60
C GLU A 195 42.97 5.38 37.61
N GLU A 196 43.23 6.61 37.15
CA GLU A 196 43.60 7.77 38.00
C GLU A 196 42.58 8.92 37.91
N GLY A 197 41.45 8.77 38.60
CA GLY A 197 40.49 9.86 38.81
C GLY A 197 39.73 10.29 37.55
N LEU A 198 38.50 10.75 37.73
CA LEU A 198 37.68 11.26 36.64
C LEU A 198 38.33 12.51 36.04
N ASN A 199 38.67 12.47 34.75
CA ASN A 199 39.17 13.65 34.04
C ASN A 199 38.03 14.65 33.87
N GLU A 200 38.05 15.73 34.66
CA GLU A 200 37.01 16.79 34.64
C GLU A 200 36.72 17.31 33.22
N LYS A 201 37.74 17.39 32.35
CA LYS A 201 37.56 17.84 30.97
C LYS A 201 36.68 16.88 30.17
N GLN A 202 36.87 15.57 30.33
CA GLN A 202 36.08 14.57 29.62
C GLN A 202 34.65 14.47 30.15
N ILE A 203 34.44 14.72 31.46
CA ILE A 203 33.10 14.87 32.03
C ILE A 203 32.37 16.03 31.34
N VAL A 204 33.02 17.19 31.25
CA VAL A 204 32.45 18.38 30.60
C VAL A 204 32.14 18.09 29.13
N GLU A 205 33.06 17.47 28.38
CA GLU A 205 32.85 17.08 26.98
C GLU A 205 31.66 16.11 26.81
N LEU A 206 31.48 15.15 27.73
CA LEU A 206 30.34 14.22 27.69
C LEU A 206 29.02 14.92 28.02
N ARG A 207 28.99 15.80 29.03
CA ARG A 207 27.81 16.62 29.35
C ARG A 207 27.41 17.52 28.19
N GLU A 208 28.38 18.21 27.59
CA GLU A 208 28.15 19.03 26.40
C GLU A 208 27.62 18.18 25.24
N TYR A 209 28.16 16.98 25.04
CA TYR A 209 27.66 16.07 24.02
C TYR A 209 26.19 15.68 24.23
N ILE A 210 25.80 15.35 25.47
CA ILE A 210 24.41 15.04 25.84
C ILE A 210 23.51 16.26 25.60
N SER A 211 23.86 17.42 26.15
CA SER A 211 23.06 18.65 26.01
C SER A 211 22.90 19.05 24.55
N ASN A 212 24.00 19.14 23.80
CA ASN A 212 23.97 19.52 22.38
C ASN A 212 23.18 18.52 21.52
N SER A 213 23.19 17.23 21.89
CA SER A 213 22.41 16.21 21.19
C SER A 213 20.91 16.36 21.46
N PHE A 214 20.53 16.66 22.71
CA PHE A 214 19.14 16.95 23.06
C PHE A 214 18.64 18.22 22.37
N ASP A 215 19.41 19.31 22.44
CA ASP A 215 19.04 20.60 21.82
C ASP A 215 18.85 20.48 20.30
N ARG A 216 19.64 19.63 19.65
CA ARG A 216 19.51 19.37 18.21
C ARG A 216 18.33 18.46 17.86
N TYR A 217 17.95 17.55 18.76
CA TYR A 217 17.03 16.44 18.48
C TYR A 217 15.96 16.28 19.58
N GLN A 218 15.34 17.39 20.00
CA GLN A 218 14.35 17.41 21.08
C GLN A 218 13.17 16.44 20.85
N ASN A 219 12.76 16.23 19.60
CA ASN A 219 11.67 15.32 19.25
C ASN A 219 12.09 13.83 19.22
N LEU A 220 13.39 13.52 19.33
CA LEU A 220 13.90 12.14 19.26
C LEU A 220 14.28 11.56 20.62
N PHE A 221 14.44 12.42 21.63
CA PHE A 221 14.94 12.06 22.95
C PHE A 221 14.11 12.73 24.04
N LYS A 222 13.96 12.06 25.19
CA LYS A 222 13.44 12.68 26.40
C LYS A 222 14.49 13.63 26.99
N PRO A 223 14.06 14.64 27.78
CA PRO A 223 14.99 15.54 28.46
C PRO A 223 16.05 14.77 29.27
N PRO A 224 17.31 15.27 29.33
CA PRO A 224 18.36 14.63 30.10
C PRO A 224 18.01 14.60 31.59
N VAL A 225 18.50 13.56 32.28
CA VAL A 225 18.43 13.49 33.74
C VAL A 225 19.38 14.53 34.32
N LEU A 226 18.92 15.28 35.31
CA LEU A 226 19.71 16.29 35.99
C LEU A 226 20.03 15.85 37.42
N PHE A 227 21.29 16.04 37.82
CA PHE A 227 21.77 15.84 39.18
C PHE A 227 22.47 17.12 39.65
N GLU A 228 22.03 17.67 40.79
CA GLU A 228 22.53 18.94 41.34
C GLU A 228 22.51 20.14 40.36
N GLY A 229 21.58 20.12 39.40
CA GLY A 229 21.40 21.20 38.41
C GLY A 229 22.26 21.03 37.15
N GLU A 230 23.06 19.96 37.05
CA GLU A 230 23.86 19.63 35.88
C GLU A 230 23.37 18.34 35.22
N VAL A 231 23.73 18.13 33.95
CA VAL A 231 23.43 16.89 33.23
C VAL A 231 24.17 15.73 33.91
N ASP A 232 23.41 14.70 34.28
CA ASP A 232 23.95 13.46 34.81
C ASP A 232 24.56 12.64 33.67
N ILE A 233 25.87 12.34 33.79
CA ILE A 233 26.62 11.63 32.76
C ILE A 233 26.47 10.11 32.86
N ASP A 234 25.88 9.59 33.95
CA ASP A 234 25.67 8.16 34.13
C ASP A 234 24.48 7.66 33.29
N PHE A 235 23.60 8.58 32.87
CA PHE A 235 22.41 8.26 32.10
C PHE A 235 22.47 8.87 30.69
N PRO A 236 22.41 8.05 29.62
CA PRO A 236 22.23 8.56 28.27
C PRO A 236 20.83 9.18 28.10
N LEU A 237 20.66 9.97 27.04
CA LEU A 237 19.32 10.41 26.63
C LEU A 237 18.43 9.21 26.31
N ALA A 238 17.29 9.11 26.98
CA ALA A 238 16.29 8.09 26.68
C ALA A 238 15.64 8.39 25.32
N SER A 239 15.69 7.43 24.38
CA SER A 239 15.08 7.60 23.06
C SER A 239 13.56 7.56 23.12
N ILE A 240 12.90 8.45 22.37
CA ILE A 240 11.47 8.38 22.10
C ILE A 240 11.28 7.37 20.96
N LYS A 241 10.39 6.38 21.11
CA LYS A 241 10.17 5.38 20.05
C LYS A 241 9.68 6.09 18.79
N ALA A 242 10.29 5.77 17.65
CA ALA A 242 9.91 6.39 16.39
C ALA A 242 8.50 5.98 15.96
N ASP A 243 7.70 6.90 15.45
CA ASP A 243 6.37 6.59 14.92
C ASP A 243 6.51 5.83 13.61
N LEU A 244 5.62 4.87 13.34
CA LEU A 244 5.64 4.16 12.07
C LEU A 244 5.13 5.06 10.95
N PRO A 245 5.71 5.02 9.74
CA PRO A 245 5.11 5.70 8.59
C PRO A 245 3.66 5.27 8.36
N ILE A 246 2.80 6.23 8.04
CA ILE A 246 1.41 5.91 7.65
C ILE A 246 1.41 5.09 6.35
N GLY A 247 2.37 5.37 5.45
CA GLY A 247 2.53 4.67 4.19
C GLY A 247 3.17 3.28 4.33
N LYS A 248 2.51 2.25 3.82
CA LYS A 248 2.98 0.85 3.84
C LYS A 248 2.87 0.22 2.45
N PHE A 249 4.00 -0.16 1.86
CA PHE A 249 4.02 -0.91 0.61
C PHE A 249 4.06 -2.40 0.90
N THR A 250 3.11 -3.16 0.34
CA THR A 250 2.97 -4.58 0.58
C THR A 250 3.72 -5.35 -0.51
N ASP A 251 4.95 -5.76 -0.22
CA ASP A 251 5.76 -6.61 -1.09
C ASP A 251 5.82 -8.06 -0.57
N HIS A 252 6.58 -8.93 -1.24
CA HIS A 252 6.73 -10.32 -0.81
C HIS A 252 7.33 -10.45 0.60
N ALA A 253 8.20 -9.50 1.02
CA ALA A 253 8.79 -9.54 2.35
C ALA A 253 7.75 -9.24 3.45
N ALA A 254 6.84 -8.28 3.18
CA ALA A 254 5.72 -7.97 4.06
C ALA A 254 4.65 -9.09 4.11
N ASN A 255 4.51 -9.89 3.04
CA ASN A 255 3.48 -10.94 2.96
C ASN A 255 3.57 -11.94 4.13
N GLN A 256 4.75 -12.53 4.37
CA GLN A 256 4.90 -13.50 5.48
C GLN A 256 4.67 -12.87 6.85
N LEU A 257 5.12 -11.63 7.05
CA LEU A 257 4.88 -10.89 8.29
C LEU A 257 3.38 -10.72 8.55
N PHE A 258 2.61 -10.32 7.53
CA PHE A 258 1.17 -10.14 7.64
C PHE A 258 0.46 -11.47 7.86
N PHE A 259 0.82 -12.50 7.11
CA PHE A 259 0.26 -13.85 7.28
C PHE A 259 0.47 -14.36 8.71
N ILE A 260 1.70 -14.33 9.22
CA ILE A 260 2.00 -14.80 10.58
C ILE A 260 1.25 -13.95 11.62
N SER A 261 1.25 -12.63 11.47
CA SER A 261 0.54 -11.73 12.39
C SER A 261 -0.97 -11.99 12.41
N LEU A 262 -1.59 -12.28 11.27
CA LEU A 262 -3.00 -12.66 11.19
C LEU A 262 -3.28 -14.00 11.89
N MET A 263 -2.41 -14.99 11.69
CA MET A 263 -2.52 -16.29 12.35
C MET A 263 -2.37 -16.18 13.87
N VAL A 264 -1.47 -15.30 14.34
CA VAL A 264 -1.24 -15.00 15.75
C VAL A 264 -2.43 -14.23 16.37
N ASN A 265 -3.01 -13.28 15.64
CA ASN A 265 -4.17 -12.52 16.08
C ASN A 265 -5.48 -13.34 16.11
N GLU A 266 -5.49 -14.53 15.52
CA GLU A 266 -6.64 -15.45 15.49
C GLU A 266 -7.96 -14.85 14.99
N ARG A 267 -7.89 -13.85 14.09
CA ARG A 267 -9.08 -13.21 13.52
C ARG A 267 -9.99 -14.22 12.84
N ALA A 268 -11.28 -14.20 13.19
CA ALA A 268 -12.26 -15.17 12.71
C ALA A 268 -12.49 -15.05 11.19
N GLU A 269 -12.53 -13.82 10.69
CA GLU A 269 -12.70 -13.48 9.29
C GLU A 269 -11.56 -14.06 8.44
N PHE A 270 -10.33 -13.99 8.95
CA PHE A 270 -9.16 -14.55 8.25
C PHE A 270 -9.15 -16.07 8.25
N LYS A 271 -9.49 -16.71 9.39
CA LYS A 271 -9.64 -18.17 9.45
C LYS A 271 -10.71 -18.67 8.47
N GLN A 272 -11.84 -17.95 8.36
CA GLN A 272 -12.88 -18.26 7.40
C GLN A 272 -12.41 -18.07 5.95
N PHE A 273 -11.73 -16.96 5.66
CA PHE A 273 -11.14 -16.70 4.35
C PHE A 273 -10.17 -17.81 3.92
N LEU A 274 -9.26 -18.25 4.80
CA LEU A 274 -8.33 -19.32 4.51
C LEU A 274 -9.05 -20.63 4.19
N ASN A 275 -10.11 -20.98 4.91
CA ASN A 275 -10.88 -22.19 4.64
C ASN A 275 -11.62 -22.16 3.30
N ASP A 276 -12.13 -20.99 2.91
CA ASP A 276 -12.96 -20.84 1.71
C ASP A 276 -12.11 -20.75 0.44
N TYR A 277 -10.93 -20.11 0.51
CA TYR A 277 -10.14 -19.74 -0.68
C TYR A 277 -8.74 -20.36 -0.73
N THR A 278 -8.29 -21.04 0.33
CA THR A 278 -6.97 -21.67 0.38
C THR A 278 -7.07 -23.10 0.91
N SER A 279 -5.97 -23.85 0.84
CA SER A 279 -5.88 -25.16 1.48
C SER A 279 -5.28 -25.11 2.89
N ILE A 280 -5.08 -23.92 3.49
CA ILE A 280 -4.37 -23.76 4.77
C ILE A 280 -5.32 -23.97 5.95
N ALA A 281 -5.01 -24.93 6.81
CA ALA A 281 -5.73 -25.21 8.05
C ALA A 281 -5.15 -24.44 9.25
N ALA A 282 -3.81 -24.41 9.37
CA ALA A 282 -3.13 -23.83 10.52
C ALA A 282 -1.68 -23.43 10.21
N LEU A 283 -1.13 -22.55 11.04
CA LEU A 283 0.29 -22.24 11.11
C LEU A 283 0.90 -23.16 12.17
N GLU A 284 1.89 -23.97 11.79
CA GLU A 284 2.49 -24.97 12.69
C GLU A 284 3.75 -24.42 13.38
N SER A 285 4.61 -23.77 12.60
CA SER A 285 5.86 -23.20 13.10
C SER A 285 6.40 -22.16 12.13
N PHE A 286 7.23 -21.25 12.61
CA PHE A 286 8.01 -20.35 11.77
C PHE A 286 9.34 -20.02 12.43
N GLU A 287 10.27 -19.47 11.67
CA GLU A 287 11.54 -18.98 12.19
C GLU A 287 11.72 -17.51 11.81
N ILE A 288 12.29 -16.72 12.72
CA ILE A 288 12.65 -15.32 12.47
C ILE A 288 14.17 -15.21 12.49
N ASP A 289 14.77 -14.77 11.38
CA ASP A 289 16.18 -14.37 11.25
C ASP A 289 16.29 -12.86 11.51
N LEU A 290 16.90 -12.50 12.64
CA LEU A 290 17.12 -11.12 13.09
C LEU A 290 18.55 -10.66 12.84
N ARG A 291 18.71 -9.40 12.41
CA ARG A 291 20.00 -8.77 12.08
C ARG A 291 20.10 -7.36 12.65
N LEU A 292 20.20 -7.24 13.98
CA LEU A 292 19.99 -6.00 14.71
C LEU A 292 21.24 -5.40 15.39
N SER A 293 22.45 -5.84 15.04
CA SER A 293 23.69 -5.38 15.71
C SER A 293 23.89 -3.87 15.79
N GLU A 294 23.42 -3.12 14.81
CA GLU A 294 23.56 -1.65 14.80
C GLU A 294 22.44 -0.92 15.55
N TYR A 295 21.44 -1.66 16.05
CA TYR A 295 20.30 -1.15 16.79
C TYR A 295 20.27 -1.70 18.22
N ARG A 296 21.31 -2.45 18.61
CA ARG A 296 21.37 -3.12 19.90
C ARG A 296 21.38 -2.18 21.09
N ASP A 297 21.76 -0.91 20.90
CA ASP A 297 21.84 0.07 21.98
C ASP A 297 20.49 0.75 22.25
N LEU A 298 19.43 0.42 21.48
CA LEU A 298 18.10 0.99 21.64
C LEU A 298 17.23 0.11 22.54
N ASP A 299 16.76 0.67 23.66
CA ASP A 299 16.02 -0.08 24.69
C ASP A 299 14.75 -0.73 24.16
N PHE A 300 13.99 -0.03 23.30
CA PHE A 300 12.77 -0.58 22.71
C PHE A 300 13.05 -1.75 21.75
N ILE A 301 14.23 -1.80 21.11
CA ILE A 301 14.65 -2.95 20.30
C ILE A 301 15.06 -4.11 21.21
N LYS A 302 15.85 -3.84 22.26
CA LYS A 302 16.21 -4.87 23.24
C LYS A 302 14.98 -5.50 23.88
N ALA A 303 14.02 -4.68 24.31
CA ALA A 303 12.77 -5.13 24.91
C ALA A 303 11.97 -6.03 23.96
N GLU A 304 11.88 -5.67 22.67
CA GLU A 304 11.22 -6.53 21.68
C GLU A 304 11.96 -7.84 21.45
N VAL A 305 13.29 -7.81 21.34
CA VAL A 305 14.08 -9.04 21.17
C VAL A 305 13.91 -9.96 22.38
N ILE A 306 13.92 -9.44 23.60
CA ILE A 306 13.68 -10.22 24.82
C ILE A 306 12.30 -10.90 24.76
N ARG A 307 11.25 -10.18 24.35
CA ARG A 307 9.91 -10.78 24.17
C ARG A 307 9.92 -11.89 23.13
N LEU A 308 10.57 -11.67 21.98
CA LEU A 308 10.69 -12.70 20.95
C LEU A 308 11.48 -13.92 21.42
N GLN A 309 12.52 -13.74 22.24
CA GLN A 309 13.27 -14.85 22.83
C GLN A 309 12.44 -15.63 23.85
N GLN A 310 11.62 -14.96 24.65
CA GLN A 310 10.72 -15.60 25.61
C GLN A 310 9.57 -16.37 24.92
N LEU A 311 9.14 -15.90 23.75
CA LEU A 311 8.20 -16.60 22.86
C LEU A 311 8.84 -17.78 22.12
N SER A 312 10.13 -17.69 21.81
CA SER A 312 10.85 -18.70 21.03
C SER A 312 10.95 -20.03 21.79
N CYS A 313 10.79 -21.16 21.08
CA CYS A 313 11.04 -22.49 21.61
C CYS A 313 12.52 -22.89 21.48
N ASP A 314 13.28 -22.24 20.60
CA ASP A 314 14.72 -22.48 20.39
C ASP A 314 15.43 -21.17 20.01
N SER A 315 16.28 -20.68 20.91
CA SER A 315 17.15 -19.51 20.72
C SER A 315 18.64 -19.87 20.63
N SER A 316 18.99 -21.15 20.47
CA SER A 316 20.39 -21.62 20.50
C SER A 316 21.28 -21.02 19.40
N LYS A 317 20.68 -20.56 18.31
CA LYS A 317 21.36 -19.90 17.18
C LYS A 317 21.33 -18.38 17.25
N PHE A 318 20.88 -17.82 18.36
CA PHE A 318 20.79 -16.38 18.60
C PHE A 318 21.97 -15.90 19.45
N ASN A 319 22.52 -14.74 19.09
CA ASN A 319 23.60 -14.10 19.82
C ASN A 319 23.08 -12.82 20.50
N ASP A 320 23.03 -12.84 21.83
CA ASP A 320 22.48 -11.76 22.66
C ASP A 320 23.30 -10.47 22.57
N ASP A 321 24.62 -10.56 22.44
CA ASP A 321 25.51 -9.38 22.38
C ASP A 321 25.33 -8.56 21.10
N THR A 322 24.96 -9.24 20.01
CA THR A 322 24.83 -8.65 18.67
C THR A 322 23.39 -8.56 18.20
N LEU A 323 22.43 -9.10 18.96
CA LEU A 323 21.02 -9.25 18.59
C LEU A 323 20.82 -9.83 17.18
N ASN A 324 21.64 -10.82 16.83
CA ASN A 324 21.60 -11.48 15.53
C ASN A 324 21.35 -12.97 15.69
N GLY A 325 20.65 -13.55 14.73
CA GLY A 325 20.50 -15.00 14.62
C GLY A 325 19.04 -15.41 14.41
N VAL A 326 18.81 -16.71 14.52
CA VAL A 326 17.51 -17.31 14.23
C VAL A 326 16.81 -17.72 15.52
N LEU A 327 15.57 -17.26 15.67
CA LEU A 327 14.62 -17.70 16.69
C LEU A 327 13.58 -18.62 16.05
N LYS A 328 13.23 -19.72 16.71
CA LYS A 328 12.20 -20.66 16.21
C LYS A 328 10.96 -20.62 17.08
N PHE A 329 9.81 -20.73 16.43
CA PHE A 329 8.51 -20.65 17.07
C PHE A 329 7.68 -21.84 16.66
N GLU A 330 7.16 -22.59 17.64
CA GLU A 330 6.10 -23.58 17.44
C GLU A 330 4.77 -22.95 17.85
N VAL A 331 3.78 -22.99 16.97
CA VAL A 331 2.49 -22.31 17.18
C VAL A 331 1.52 -23.32 17.78
N ASN A 332 1.57 -23.42 19.10
CA ASN A 332 0.74 -24.30 19.92
C ASN A 332 0.07 -23.50 21.05
N GLN A 333 -0.61 -24.19 21.97
CA GLN A 333 -1.29 -23.52 23.08
C GLN A 333 -0.34 -22.73 24.00
N ASP A 334 0.85 -23.27 24.30
CA ASP A 334 1.88 -22.57 25.12
C ASP A 334 2.35 -21.28 24.45
N PHE A 335 2.48 -21.27 23.12
CA PHE A 335 2.81 -20.05 22.37
C PHE A 335 1.74 -18.96 22.57
N PHE A 336 0.44 -19.32 22.49
CA PHE A 336 -0.64 -18.36 22.69
C PHE A 336 -0.76 -17.89 24.15
N GLU A 337 -0.55 -18.76 25.13
CA GLU A 337 -0.52 -18.37 26.56
C GLU A 337 0.63 -17.39 26.84
N ARG A 338 1.80 -17.61 26.23
CA ARG A 338 2.94 -16.70 26.35
C ARG A 338 2.71 -15.38 25.65
N ILE A 339 2.12 -15.37 24.46
CA ILE A 339 1.92 -14.10 23.73
C ILE A 339 0.93 -13.18 24.47
N GLU A 340 -0.11 -13.74 25.09
CA GLU A 340 -1.04 -12.99 25.94
C GLU A 340 -0.38 -12.45 27.21
N THR A 341 0.66 -13.11 27.70
CA THR A 341 1.42 -12.64 28.87
C THR A 341 2.44 -11.55 28.50
N LEU A 342 3.05 -11.65 27.32
CA LEU A 342 4.16 -10.79 26.90
C LEU A 342 3.71 -9.53 26.13
N TYR A 343 2.56 -9.58 25.48
CA TYR A 343 1.99 -8.48 24.72
C TYR A 343 0.63 -8.14 25.31
N LEU A 344 0.44 -6.85 25.66
CA LEU A 344 -0.84 -6.36 26.19
C LEU A 344 -1.99 -6.61 25.20
N GLU A 345 -1.72 -6.37 23.92
CA GLU A 345 -2.60 -6.70 22.82
C GLU A 345 -1.82 -7.46 21.75
N ARG A 346 -2.44 -8.47 21.13
CA ARG A 346 -1.80 -9.26 20.07
C ARG A 346 -1.46 -8.40 18.84
N SER A 347 -2.19 -7.31 18.61
CA SER A 347 -1.91 -6.28 17.58
C SER A 347 -0.50 -5.70 17.68
N MET A 348 0.02 -5.52 18.90
CA MET A 348 1.36 -4.99 19.15
C MET A 348 2.47 -5.87 18.56
N PHE A 349 2.21 -7.18 18.39
CA PHE A 349 3.14 -8.09 17.74
C PHE A 349 3.41 -7.64 16.30
N LEU A 350 2.36 -7.33 15.53
CA LEU A 350 2.50 -6.81 14.17
C LEU A 350 3.28 -5.49 14.17
N ASP A 351 2.91 -4.53 15.02
CA ASP A 351 3.51 -3.19 15.02
C ASP A 351 5.01 -3.23 15.35
N ASN A 352 5.42 -4.05 16.33
CA ASN A 352 6.82 -4.15 16.69
C ASN A 352 7.65 -4.86 15.62
N LEU A 353 7.11 -5.89 14.96
CA LEU A 353 7.81 -6.54 13.85
C LEU A 353 7.83 -5.66 12.59
N MET A 354 6.76 -4.90 12.34
CA MET A 354 6.74 -3.86 11.30
C MET A 354 7.79 -2.80 11.56
N PHE A 355 7.96 -2.34 12.81
CA PHE A 355 9.02 -1.40 13.18
C PHE A 355 10.40 -1.93 12.78
N ILE A 356 10.69 -3.21 13.07
CA ILE A 356 11.95 -3.83 12.69
C ILE A 356 12.08 -3.92 11.16
N ASN A 357 11.01 -4.30 10.48
CA ASN A 357 10.98 -4.39 9.01
C ASN A 357 11.26 -3.05 8.33
N GLN A 358 10.70 -1.95 8.85
CA GLN A 358 10.88 -0.60 8.29
C GLN A 358 12.34 -0.10 8.34
N MET A 359 13.21 -0.71 9.18
CA MET A 359 14.63 -0.37 9.22
C MET A 359 15.43 -0.87 8.00
N VAL A 360 14.79 -1.59 7.07
CA VAL A 360 15.41 -2.13 5.85
C VAL A 360 16.07 -1.06 4.97
N ALA A 361 15.59 0.18 5.04
CA ALA A 361 16.16 1.35 4.36
C ALA A 361 17.65 1.55 4.62
N LYS A 362 18.20 1.02 5.72
CA LYS A 362 19.65 0.97 5.93
C LYS A 362 20.41 0.33 4.79
N ARG A 363 19.86 -0.73 4.20
CA ARG A 363 20.54 -1.55 3.19
C ARG A 363 20.55 -0.90 1.80
N TRP A 364 19.78 0.15 1.60
CA TRP A 364 19.88 0.97 0.40
C TRP A 364 21.25 1.62 0.27
N SER A 365 21.73 1.71 -0.96
CA SER A 365 22.97 2.37 -1.34
C SER A 365 22.91 3.87 -1.02
N ARG A 366 24.09 4.53 -1.04
CA ARG A 366 24.16 5.98 -0.80
C ARG A 366 23.42 6.76 -1.88
N ASP A 367 23.52 6.32 -3.14
CA ASP A 367 22.89 6.99 -4.27
C ASP A 367 21.36 6.87 -4.20
N GLU A 368 20.85 5.71 -3.82
CA GLU A 368 19.42 5.46 -3.65
C GLU A 368 18.83 6.34 -2.55
N LYS A 369 19.49 6.40 -1.38
CA LYS A 369 19.11 7.30 -0.29
C LYS A 369 19.18 8.77 -0.70
N ARG A 370 20.13 9.14 -1.57
CA ARG A 370 20.24 10.52 -2.08
C ARG A 370 19.08 10.84 -3.01
N THR A 371 18.69 9.93 -3.89
CA THR A 371 17.54 10.10 -4.79
C THR A 371 16.22 10.20 -4.02
N LEU A 372 16.01 9.37 -3.00
CA LEU A 372 14.78 9.41 -2.20
C LEU A 372 14.62 10.70 -1.39
N LYS A 373 15.70 11.45 -1.15
CA LYS A 373 15.63 12.78 -0.56
C LYS A 373 15.11 13.85 -1.52
N THR A 374 15.17 13.59 -2.82
CA THR A 374 14.76 14.57 -3.83
C THR A 374 13.29 14.46 -4.19
N SER A 375 12.66 15.60 -4.47
CA SER A 375 11.27 15.65 -4.98
C SER A 375 11.16 15.42 -6.48
N CYS A 376 12.29 15.42 -7.21
CA CYS A 376 12.36 15.10 -8.63
C CYS A 376 12.33 13.58 -8.87
N TYR A 377 11.15 13.07 -9.23
CA TYR A 377 10.93 11.65 -9.54
C TYR A 377 11.53 11.24 -10.89
N GLU A 378 12.84 11.04 -10.94
CA GLU A 378 13.53 10.62 -12.18
C GLU A 378 14.19 9.24 -12.10
N ARG A 379 14.13 8.53 -10.96
CA ARG A 379 14.83 7.23 -10.82
C ARG A 379 14.08 6.18 -10.01
N ASN A 380 14.37 4.93 -10.36
CA ASN A 380 13.82 3.72 -9.77
C ASN A 380 14.24 3.51 -8.31
N VAL A 381 13.41 2.74 -7.61
CA VAL A 381 13.59 2.34 -6.20
C VAL A 381 14.48 1.11 -6.11
N PRO A 382 15.22 0.96 -5.00
CA PRO A 382 16.04 -0.23 -4.80
C PRO A 382 15.18 -1.43 -4.47
N ASN A 383 15.30 -2.50 -5.26
CA ASN A 383 14.88 -3.82 -4.81
C ASN A 383 15.97 -4.37 -3.88
N ILE A 384 15.75 -4.35 -2.56
CA ILE A 384 16.64 -5.05 -1.63
C ILE A 384 16.36 -6.55 -1.75
N THR A 385 17.26 -7.26 -2.43
CA THR A 385 17.21 -8.73 -2.53
C THR A 385 18.31 -9.37 -1.67
N GLY A 386 18.18 -10.67 -1.37
CA GLY A 386 19.30 -11.47 -0.85
C GLY A 386 19.53 -11.46 0.68
N GLY A 387 18.49 -11.29 1.49
CA GLY A 387 18.57 -11.57 2.95
C GLY A 387 19.27 -10.52 3.79
N LEU A 388 19.41 -9.28 3.31
CA LEU A 388 20.02 -8.18 4.05
C LEU A 388 19.04 -7.47 5.02
N ALA A 389 17.76 -7.84 5.01
CA ALA A 389 16.74 -7.22 5.85
C ALA A 389 17.03 -7.38 7.37
N PRO A 390 16.62 -6.41 8.21
CA PRO A 390 16.76 -6.49 9.66
C PRO A 390 15.98 -7.65 10.29
N ILE A 391 14.88 -8.05 9.65
CA ILE A 391 14.04 -9.18 10.01
C ILE A 391 13.67 -9.95 8.75
N ARG A 392 13.65 -11.28 8.85
CA ARG A 392 13.18 -12.16 7.79
C ARG A 392 12.48 -13.37 8.39
N PHE A 393 11.34 -13.72 7.82
CA PHE A 393 10.65 -14.96 8.12
C PHE A 393 11.19 -16.07 7.23
N VAL A 394 11.56 -17.18 7.84
CA VAL A 394 12.09 -18.36 7.14
C VAL A 394 11.42 -19.61 7.67
N ASN A 395 11.37 -20.66 6.84
CA ASN A 395 10.83 -21.96 7.22
C ASN A 395 9.41 -21.89 7.83
N THR A 396 8.58 -20.96 7.35
CA THR A 396 7.17 -20.83 7.75
C THR A 396 6.42 -22.08 7.29
N LYS A 397 5.99 -22.92 8.25
CA LYS A 397 5.31 -24.18 8.01
C LYS A 397 3.82 -24.04 8.28
N VAL A 398 3.03 -24.48 7.31
CA VAL A 398 1.57 -24.48 7.38
C VAL A 398 1.05 -25.90 7.20
N ARG A 399 -0.02 -26.23 7.92
CA ARG A 399 -0.77 -27.47 7.73
C ARG A 399 -1.85 -27.25 6.68
N LEU A 400 -1.94 -28.16 5.72
CA LEU A 400 -2.99 -28.16 4.72
C LEU A 400 -4.22 -28.94 5.21
N ILE A 401 -5.40 -28.59 4.70
CA ILE A 401 -6.66 -29.30 4.97
C ILE A 401 -6.65 -30.64 4.22
N ASN A 402 -6.41 -30.61 2.91
CA ASN A 402 -6.45 -31.78 2.02
C ASN A 402 -5.29 -31.76 1.00
N PRO A 403 -4.29 -32.65 1.09
CA PRO A 403 -4.10 -33.68 2.12
C PRO A 403 -3.64 -33.06 3.45
N ASN A 404 -4.06 -33.63 4.60
CA ASN A 404 -3.64 -33.18 5.94
C ASN A 404 -2.14 -33.40 6.16
N THR A 405 -1.33 -32.48 5.64
CA THR A 405 0.12 -32.55 5.58
C THR A 405 0.71 -31.18 5.86
N VAL A 406 1.94 -31.16 6.38
CA VAL A 406 2.67 -29.92 6.63
C VAL A 406 3.54 -29.59 5.42
N THR A 407 3.45 -28.36 4.94
CA THR A 407 4.28 -27.82 3.86
C THR A 407 4.87 -26.47 4.26
N LEU A 408 5.73 -25.91 3.41
CA LEU A 408 6.23 -24.55 3.57
C LEU A 408 5.26 -23.56 2.93
N TYR A 409 5.04 -22.42 3.57
CA TYR A 409 4.26 -21.31 3.04
C TYR A 409 4.77 -20.89 1.66
N ASP A 410 6.10 -20.81 1.47
CA ASP A 410 6.75 -20.46 0.19
C ASP A 410 6.52 -21.48 -0.96
N ARG A 411 5.80 -22.57 -0.72
CA ARG A 411 5.42 -23.55 -1.75
C ARG A 411 3.99 -23.37 -2.25
N LEU A 412 3.26 -22.39 -1.73
CA LEU A 412 1.96 -22.01 -2.28
C LEU A 412 2.16 -21.37 -3.66
N SER A 413 1.09 -21.33 -4.45
CA SER A 413 1.12 -20.66 -5.73
C SER A 413 1.23 -19.14 -5.56
N ASP A 414 1.81 -18.44 -6.54
CA ASP A 414 1.90 -16.97 -6.53
C ASP A 414 0.50 -16.33 -6.41
N GLY A 415 -0.52 -16.95 -7.01
CA GLY A 415 -1.91 -16.51 -6.89
C GLY A 415 -2.45 -16.62 -5.46
N GLU A 416 -2.19 -17.72 -4.76
CA GLU A 416 -2.57 -17.87 -3.34
C GLU A 416 -1.83 -16.85 -2.46
N HIS A 417 -0.52 -16.67 -2.67
CA HIS A 417 0.26 -15.66 -1.96
C HIS A 417 -0.29 -14.25 -2.18
N GLN A 418 -0.64 -13.91 -3.42
CA GLN A 418 -1.21 -12.62 -3.79
C GLN A 418 -2.58 -12.42 -3.12
N LEU A 419 -3.46 -13.43 -3.16
CA LEU A 419 -4.79 -13.33 -2.56
C LEU A 419 -4.71 -13.20 -1.03
N ILE A 420 -3.90 -14.04 -0.37
CA ILE A 420 -3.65 -13.98 1.08
C ILE A 420 -3.09 -12.61 1.48
N GLN A 421 -2.14 -12.08 0.71
CA GLN A 421 -1.53 -10.79 0.99
C GLN A 421 -2.53 -9.64 0.92
N ILE A 422 -3.32 -9.58 -0.16
CA ILE A 422 -4.29 -8.50 -0.39
C ILE A 422 -5.39 -8.57 0.66
N ILE A 423 -6.09 -9.72 0.78
CA ILE A 423 -7.20 -9.88 1.70
C ILE A 423 -6.73 -9.79 3.15
N GLY A 424 -5.58 -10.39 3.47
CA GLY A 424 -4.97 -10.29 4.79
C GLY A 424 -4.63 -8.85 5.17
N SER A 425 -4.09 -8.05 4.26
CA SER A 425 -3.82 -6.63 4.53
C SER A 425 -5.11 -5.84 4.78
N LEU A 426 -6.18 -6.12 4.03
CA LEU A 426 -7.48 -5.50 4.22
C LEU A 426 -8.09 -5.89 5.58
N ILE A 427 -7.94 -7.14 6.02
CA ILE A 427 -8.41 -7.58 7.35
C ILE A 427 -7.57 -6.96 8.48
N LEU A 428 -6.24 -6.83 8.29
CA LEU A 428 -5.36 -6.24 9.30
C LEU A 428 -5.64 -4.76 9.56
N PHE A 429 -5.84 -3.99 8.48
CA PHE A 429 -5.87 -2.52 8.53
C PHE A 429 -7.25 -1.94 8.19
N GLY A 430 -8.25 -2.76 7.90
CA GLY A 430 -9.58 -2.35 7.43
C GLY A 430 -10.48 -1.74 8.52
N ASP A 431 -10.22 -2.03 9.80
CA ASP A 431 -10.94 -1.42 10.92
C ASP A 431 -10.41 -0.01 11.28
N GLN A 432 -9.28 0.39 10.69
CA GLN A 432 -8.64 1.68 10.90
C GLN A 432 -9.04 2.69 9.81
N GLN A 433 -8.72 3.97 9.98
CA GLN A 433 -8.93 5.02 8.98
C GLN A 433 -7.91 4.90 7.83
N SER A 434 -7.99 3.79 7.09
CA SER A 434 -7.01 3.41 6.07
C SER A 434 -7.49 3.70 4.65
N LEU A 435 -6.53 4.09 3.79
CA LEU A 435 -6.67 4.13 2.33
C LEU A 435 -5.92 2.94 1.71
N PHE A 436 -6.61 2.13 0.90
CA PHE A 436 -6.02 1.02 0.17
C PHE A 436 -5.89 1.36 -1.31
N ILE A 437 -4.71 1.10 -1.86
CA ILE A 437 -4.37 1.29 -3.27
C ILE A 437 -3.89 -0.06 -3.82
N LEU A 438 -4.64 -0.64 -4.74
CA LEU A 438 -4.31 -1.90 -5.38
C LEU A 438 -4.09 -1.68 -6.87
N ASP A 439 -2.89 -1.92 -7.35
CA ASP A 439 -2.51 -1.77 -8.76
C ASP A 439 -2.36 -3.14 -9.44
N GLU A 440 -3.29 -3.44 -10.34
CA GLU A 440 -3.47 -4.74 -11.01
C GLU A 440 -3.45 -5.93 -10.02
N PRO A 441 -4.27 -5.88 -8.94
CA PRO A 441 -4.29 -6.91 -7.89
C PRO A 441 -4.61 -8.32 -8.40
N GLU A 442 -5.19 -8.45 -9.59
CA GLU A 442 -5.71 -9.70 -10.13
C GLU A 442 -4.76 -10.44 -11.08
N SER A 443 -3.53 -9.96 -11.25
CA SER A 443 -2.60 -10.44 -12.27
C SER A 443 -2.28 -11.94 -12.21
N HIS A 444 -2.11 -12.54 -11.01
CA HIS A 444 -1.87 -13.98 -10.84
C HIS A 444 -3.12 -14.75 -10.40
N PHE A 445 -4.29 -14.10 -10.36
CA PHE A 445 -5.54 -14.77 -10.02
C PHE A 445 -5.99 -15.69 -11.15
N ASN A 446 -6.55 -16.83 -10.76
CA ASN A 446 -7.31 -17.67 -11.67
C ASN A 446 -8.60 -16.93 -12.12
N PRO A 447 -9.27 -17.35 -13.21
CA PRO A 447 -10.43 -16.65 -13.72
C PRO A 447 -11.58 -16.49 -12.72
N GLU A 448 -11.81 -17.49 -11.87
CA GLU A 448 -12.86 -17.46 -10.83
C GLU A 448 -12.61 -16.36 -9.81
N TRP A 449 -11.40 -16.26 -9.27
CA TRP A 449 -11.02 -15.21 -8.33
C TRP A 449 -11.02 -13.82 -8.96
N ARG A 450 -10.77 -13.68 -10.27
CA ARG A 450 -10.91 -12.38 -10.97
C ARG A 450 -12.36 -11.90 -11.00
N ILE A 451 -13.31 -12.81 -11.09
CA ILE A 451 -14.74 -12.51 -11.09
C ILE A 451 -15.20 -12.21 -9.66
N GLU A 452 -14.81 -13.04 -8.69
CA GLU A 452 -15.24 -12.91 -7.30
C GLU A 452 -14.48 -11.84 -6.49
N PHE A 453 -13.43 -11.22 -7.03
CA PHE A 453 -12.50 -10.43 -6.23
C PHE A 453 -13.16 -9.36 -5.35
N VAL A 454 -14.09 -8.58 -5.92
CA VAL A 454 -14.82 -7.54 -5.18
C VAL A 454 -15.77 -8.15 -4.15
N ASP A 455 -16.39 -9.30 -4.47
CA ASP A 455 -17.24 -10.04 -3.54
C ASP A 455 -16.46 -10.60 -2.36
N ILE A 456 -15.26 -11.14 -2.59
CA ILE A 456 -14.35 -11.62 -1.54
C ILE A 456 -14.05 -10.48 -0.56
N ILE A 457 -13.69 -9.29 -1.06
CA ILE A 457 -13.40 -8.14 -0.20
C ILE A 457 -14.64 -7.73 0.60
N ASN A 458 -15.81 -7.66 -0.04
CA ASN A 458 -17.05 -7.32 0.66
C ASN A 458 -17.45 -8.36 1.71
N LYS A 459 -17.21 -9.65 1.45
CA LYS A 459 -17.54 -10.75 2.36
C LYS A 459 -16.71 -10.71 3.65
N TYR A 460 -15.40 -10.44 3.57
CA TYR A 460 -14.50 -10.54 4.74
C TYR A 460 -14.15 -9.22 5.40
N VAL A 461 -14.33 -8.09 4.72
CA VAL A 461 -13.86 -6.78 5.18
C VAL A 461 -14.98 -5.75 5.16
N GLY A 462 -15.76 -5.73 4.07
CA GLY A 462 -16.86 -4.80 3.87
C GLY A 462 -16.40 -3.43 3.38
N LEU A 463 -16.66 -3.12 2.10
CA LEU A 463 -16.21 -1.87 1.46
C LEU A 463 -16.90 -0.59 2.00
N SER A 464 -17.96 -0.74 2.81
CA SER A 464 -18.66 0.37 3.46
C SER A 464 -17.81 1.06 4.53
N LYS A 465 -16.75 0.42 5.04
CA LYS A 465 -15.89 0.97 6.10
C LYS A 465 -14.54 1.49 5.61
N LEU A 466 -14.14 1.19 4.37
CA LEU A 466 -12.80 1.45 3.85
C LEU A 466 -12.82 2.17 2.50
N GLU A 467 -11.82 3.02 2.24
CA GLU A 467 -11.60 3.61 0.91
C GLU A 467 -10.61 2.74 0.13
N LEU A 468 -11.07 2.15 -0.98
CA LEU A 468 -10.27 1.27 -1.83
C LEU A 468 -10.23 1.82 -3.25
N ILE A 469 -9.01 2.00 -3.76
CA ILE A 469 -8.71 2.29 -5.16
C ILE A 469 -8.12 1.04 -5.80
N ILE A 470 -8.72 0.59 -6.90
CA ILE A 470 -8.20 -0.50 -7.74
C ILE A 470 -7.87 0.07 -9.10
N SER A 471 -6.62 -0.06 -9.56
CA SER A 471 -6.28 0.08 -10.99
C SER A 471 -6.32 -1.30 -11.62
N THR A 472 -7.04 -1.45 -12.73
CA THR A 472 -7.22 -2.74 -13.40
C THR A 472 -7.36 -2.59 -14.91
N HIS A 473 -6.84 -3.58 -15.64
CA HIS A 473 -7.14 -3.83 -17.05
C HIS A 473 -8.14 -4.99 -17.26
N SER A 474 -8.67 -5.56 -16.18
CA SER A 474 -9.53 -6.73 -16.20
C SER A 474 -11.01 -6.34 -16.34
N PRO A 475 -11.70 -6.76 -17.41
CA PRO A 475 -13.15 -6.59 -17.50
C PRO A 475 -13.89 -7.39 -16.41
N PHE A 476 -13.26 -8.44 -15.86
CA PHE A 476 -13.85 -9.26 -14.80
C PHE A 476 -14.03 -8.44 -13.51
N VAL A 477 -12.99 -7.73 -13.08
CA VAL A 477 -13.06 -6.85 -11.90
C VAL A 477 -14.00 -5.68 -12.17
N LEU A 478 -13.90 -5.07 -13.36
CA LEU A 478 -14.74 -3.93 -13.74
C LEU A 478 -16.24 -4.27 -13.72
N SER A 479 -16.62 -5.49 -14.07
CA SER A 479 -18.03 -5.92 -14.06
C SER A 479 -18.68 -5.92 -12.67
N ALA A 480 -17.89 -5.92 -11.60
CA ALA A 480 -18.36 -5.83 -10.22
C ALA A 480 -18.38 -4.39 -9.68
N CYS A 481 -17.92 -3.41 -10.47
CA CYS A 481 -17.85 -2.00 -10.06
C CYS A 481 -19.02 -1.20 -10.65
N LYS A 482 -19.57 -0.26 -9.86
CA LYS A 482 -20.58 0.71 -10.32
C LYS A 482 -19.94 1.80 -11.16
N SER A 483 -20.54 2.15 -12.29
CA SER A 483 -19.93 3.12 -13.24
C SER A 483 -19.65 4.49 -12.63
N GLU A 484 -20.44 4.92 -11.62
CA GLU A 484 -20.21 6.18 -10.89
C GLU A 484 -18.90 6.22 -10.09
N ARG A 485 -18.33 5.05 -9.77
CA ARG A 485 -17.03 4.91 -9.11
C ARG A 485 -15.93 4.44 -10.07
N VAL A 486 -16.21 4.38 -11.38
CA VAL A 486 -15.22 4.06 -12.40
C VAL A 486 -14.64 5.36 -12.98
N LEU A 487 -13.32 5.48 -12.92
CA LEU A 487 -12.57 6.60 -13.48
C LEU A 487 -11.88 6.13 -14.76
N HIS A 488 -12.35 6.63 -15.90
CA HIS A 488 -11.77 6.29 -17.19
C HIS A 488 -10.67 7.28 -17.57
N PHE A 489 -9.42 6.80 -17.56
CA PHE A 489 -8.22 7.58 -17.89
C PHE A 489 -7.93 7.56 -19.38
N GLN A 490 -7.80 8.74 -19.96
CA GLN A 490 -7.36 8.95 -21.34
C GLN A 490 -6.34 10.08 -21.42
N LYS A 491 -5.68 10.21 -22.58
CA LYS A 491 -4.88 11.40 -22.90
C LYS A 491 -5.65 12.29 -23.85
N ASN A 492 -5.73 13.56 -23.51
CA ASN A 492 -6.22 14.59 -24.42
C ASN A 492 -5.26 14.75 -25.61
N PRO A 493 -5.68 15.41 -26.71
CA PRO A 493 -4.83 15.65 -27.88
C PRO A 493 -3.52 16.39 -27.58
N ASP A 494 -3.47 17.16 -26.50
CA ASP A 494 -2.28 17.85 -25.99
C ASP A 494 -1.35 16.95 -25.14
N GLY A 495 -1.71 15.68 -24.96
CA GLY A 495 -0.98 14.68 -24.21
C GLY A 495 -1.20 14.70 -22.70
N ARG A 496 -2.06 15.59 -22.17
CA ARG A 496 -2.39 15.66 -20.73
C ARG A 496 -3.36 14.55 -20.34
N VAL A 497 -3.23 14.07 -19.10
CA VAL A 497 -4.15 13.09 -18.51
C VAL A 497 -5.51 13.75 -18.28
N ALA A 498 -6.57 13.08 -18.72
CA ALA A 498 -7.96 13.43 -18.44
C ALA A 498 -8.70 12.22 -17.88
N ILE A 499 -9.58 12.48 -16.90
CA ILE A 499 -10.51 11.49 -16.36
C ILE A 499 -11.88 11.80 -16.94
N GLN A 500 -12.39 10.89 -17.77
CA GLN A 500 -13.69 11.04 -18.44
C GLN A 500 -14.77 10.24 -17.71
N SER A 501 -16.00 10.72 -17.82
CA SER A 501 -17.19 9.94 -17.46
C SER A 501 -17.43 8.85 -18.50
N LEU A 502 -17.84 7.66 -18.05
CA LEU A 502 -18.34 6.60 -18.93
C LEU A 502 -19.71 6.91 -19.57
N GLY A 503 -20.25 8.10 -19.33
CA GLY A 503 -21.54 8.52 -19.88
C GLY A 503 -22.68 7.67 -19.33
N ASN A 504 -23.42 7.02 -20.23
CA ASN A 504 -24.56 6.16 -19.89
C ASN A 504 -24.19 4.66 -19.78
N VAL A 505 -22.90 4.33 -19.86
CA VAL A 505 -22.44 2.94 -19.76
C VAL A 505 -22.42 2.53 -18.28
N GLU A 506 -23.32 1.63 -17.89
CA GLU A 506 -23.23 0.95 -16.60
C GLU A 506 -22.25 -0.22 -16.71
N THR A 507 -21.34 -0.31 -15.75
CA THR A 507 -20.32 -1.37 -15.70
C THR A 507 -20.76 -2.52 -14.81
N TYR A 508 -21.56 -2.25 -13.78
CA TYR A 508 -22.02 -3.27 -12.84
C TYR A 508 -22.95 -4.27 -13.50
N GLY A 509 -22.54 -5.54 -13.52
CA GLY A 509 -23.27 -6.64 -14.17
C GLY A 509 -23.20 -6.63 -15.70
N ALA A 510 -22.40 -5.75 -16.31
CA ALA A 510 -22.19 -5.75 -17.75
C ALA A 510 -21.42 -6.99 -18.20
N SER A 511 -21.77 -7.54 -19.37
CA SER A 511 -21.02 -8.65 -19.96
C SER A 511 -19.57 -8.22 -20.25
N PHE A 512 -18.61 -9.14 -20.08
CA PHE A 512 -17.20 -8.85 -20.34
C PHE A 512 -16.95 -8.35 -21.77
N ASP A 513 -17.65 -8.91 -22.76
CA ASP A 513 -17.55 -8.50 -24.17
C ASP A 513 -17.98 -7.04 -24.37
N SER A 514 -19.09 -6.63 -23.75
CA SER A 514 -19.55 -5.24 -23.77
C SER A 514 -18.53 -4.30 -23.14
N LEU A 515 -17.93 -4.67 -22.00
CA LEU A 515 -16.93 -3.85 -21.32
C LEU A 515 -15.65 -3.72 -22.15
N LEU A 516 -15.19 -4.82 -22.75
CA LEU A 516 -14.03 -4.82 -23.65
C LEU A 516 -14.25 -3.88 -24.83
N ALA A 517 -15.44 -3.88 -25.43
CA ALA A 517 -15.78 -3.00 -26.53
C ALA A 517 -15.94 -1.53 -26.10
N SER A 518 -16.71 -1.26 -25.03
CA SER A 518 -17.14 0.10 -24.68
C SER A 518 -16.17 0.87 -23.78
N VAL A 519 -15.33 0.17 -23.00
CA VAL A 519 -14.40 0.78 -22.02
C VAL A 519 -12.94 0.62 -22.44
N PHE A 520 -12.60 -0.51 -23.08
CA PHE A 520 -11.23 -0.82 -23.46
C PHE A 520 -10.95 -0.64 -24.97
N ASP A 521 -11.91 -0.09 -25.72
CA ASP A 521 -11.81 0.22 -27.15
C ASP A 521 -11.34 -0.98 -28.00
N LEU A 522 -11.79 -2.19 -27.66
CA LEU A 522 -11.52 -3.40 -28.45
C LEU A 522 -12.58 -3.61 -29.53
N ASP A 523 -12.22 -3.26 -30.76
CA ASP A 523 -13.08 -3.42 -31.95
C ASP A 523 -13.46 -4.88 -32.26
N VAL A 524 -12.58 -5.84 -31.92
CA VAL A 524 -12.74 -7.27 -32.26
C VAL A 524 -12.22 -8.12 -31.12
N LEU A 525 -13.04 -9.08 -30.67
CA LEU A 525 -12.77 -9.95 -29.51
C LEU A 525 -12.09 -11.28 -29.89
N ILE A 526 -11.51 -11.33 -31.10
CA ILE A 526 -10.75 -12.47 -31.60
C ILE A 526 -9.29 -12.07 -31.80
N SER A 527 -8.37 -12.99 -31.52
CA SER A 527 -6.95 -12.84 -31.81
C SER A 527 -6.69 -12.47 -33.29
N LYS A 528 -5.66 -11.64 -33.50
CA LYS A 528 -5.32 -11.06 -34.82
C LYS A 528 -5.08 -12.10 -35.91
N LYS A 529 -4.43 -13.23 -35.58
CA LYS A 529 -4.11 -14.27 -36.57
C LYS A 529 -5.39 -14.96 -37.08
N PRO A 530 -6.23 -15.57 -36.21
CA PRO A 530 -7.54 -16.08 -36.63
C PRO A 530 -8.39 -15.04 -37.38
N LEU A 531 -8.39 -13.78 -36.93
CA LEU A 531 -9.14 -12.71 -37.60
C LEU A 531 -8.61 -12.44 -39.03
N SER A 532 -7.29 -12.44 -39.22
CA SER A 532 -6.68 -12.24 -40.54
C SER A 532 -6.98 -13.39 -41.50
N GLU A 533 -6.96 -14.62 -41.00
CA GLU A 533 -7.32 -15.82 -41.76
C GLU A 533 -8.80 -15.81 -42.13
N LEU A 534 -9.68 -15.44 -41.18
CA LEU A 534 -11.11 -15.27 -41.40
C LEU A 534 -11.43 -14.19 -42.43
N ARG A 535 -10.75 -13.04 -42.36
CA ARG A 535 -10.89 -11.99 -43.38
C ARG A 535 -10.39 -12.46 -44.76
N ALA A 536 -9.33 -13.26 -44.83
CA ALA A 536 -8.80 -13.78 -46.08
C ALA A 536 -9.73 -14.82 -46.71
N ALA A 537 -10.25 -15.77 -45.92
CA ALA A 537 -11.19 -16.78 -46.40
C ALA A 537 -12.52 -16.16 -46.83
N LEU A 538 -13.05 -15.18 -46.09
CA LEU A 538 -14.25 -14.46 -46.50
C LEU A 538 -14.05 -13.67 -47.79
N ARG A 539 -12.87 -13.06 -48.00
CA ARG A 539 -12.54 -12.43 -49.30
C ARG A 539 -12.47 -13.44 -50.42
N ALA A 540 -11.86 -14.62 -50.20
CA ALA A 540 -11.81 -15.67 -51.19
C ALA A 540 -13.21 -16.17 -51.56
N TYR A 541 -14.11 -16.32 -50.59
CA TYR A 541 -15.53 -16.61 -50.83
C TYR A 541 -16.23 -15.49 -51.63
N ASP A 542 -16.06 -14.22 -51.23
CA ASP A 542 -16.65 -13.08 -51.92
C ASP A 542 -16.13 -12.94 -53.37
N GLU A 543 -14.88 -13.35 -53.63
CA GLU A 543 -14.24 -13.40 -54.95
C GLU A 543 -14.59 -14.68 -55.75
N GLY A 544 -15.38 -15.60 -55.18
CA GLY A 544 -15.83 -16.84 -55.83
C GLY A 544 -14.77 -17.94 -55.90
N LEU A 545 -13.69 -17.84 -55.13
CA LEU A 545 -12.60 -18.81 -55.06
C LEU A 545 -12.90 -19.98 -54.10
N MET A 546 -13.92 -19.86 -53.26
CA MET A 546 -14.41 -20.90 -52.35
C MET A 546 -15.93 -21.04 -52.47
N ASP A 547 -16.44 -22.27 -52.40
CA ASP A 547 -17.88 -22.51 -52.40
C ASP A 547 -18.52 -22.32 -51.00
N GLU A 548 -19.85 -22.23 -50.93
CA GLU A 548 -20.58 -22.00 -49.67
C GLU A 548 -20.37 -23.11 -48.64
N LEU A 549 -20.21 -24.35 -49.10
CA LEU A 549 -20.13 -25.57 -48.29
C LEU A 549 -18.71 -25.81 -47.77
N GLU A 550 -17.70 -25.50 -48.60
CA GLU A 550 -16.28 -25.42 -48.29
C GLU A 550 -16.01 -24.31 -47.28
N THR A 551 -16.58 -23.12 -47.52
CA THR A 551 -16.49 -21.99 -46.59
C THR A 551 -17.14 -22.30 -45.25
N LEU A 552 -18.31 -22.97 -45.26
CA LEU A 552 -18.99 -23.37 -44.02
C LEU A 552 -18.17 -24.41 -43.24
N LYS A 553 -17.67 -25.47 -43.89
CA LYS A 553 -16.79 -26.47 -43.27
C LYS A 553 -15.51 -25.84 -42.71
N TRP A 554 -14.96 -24.87 -43.43
CA TRP A 554 -13.80 -24.12 -42.97
C TRP A 554 -14.12 -23.29 -41.72
N LEU A 555 -15.23 -22.56 -41.71
CA LEU A 555 -15.68 -21.82 -40.52
C LEU A 555 -15.96 -22.75 -39.34
N GLU A 556 -16.45 -23.97 -39.55
CA GLU A 556 -16.66 -24.99 -38.50
C GLU A 556 -15.35 -25.47 -37.85
N SER A 557 -14.20 -25.25 -38.49
CA SER A 557 -12.88 -25.53 -37.89
C SER A 557 -12.41 -24.50 -36.86
N TYR A 558 -13.04 -23.31 -36.82
CA TYR A 558 -12.75 -22.26 -35.84
C TYR A 558 -13.57 -22.44 -34.56
N GLY A 559 -13.05 -21.93 -33.44
CA GLY A 559 -13.83 -21.82 -32.21
C GLY A 559 -15.03 -20.88 -32.34
N ASP A 560 -15.99 -21.00 -31.43
CA ASP A 560 -17.19 -20.16 -31.43
C ASP A 560 -16.84 -18.72 -31.06
N SER A 561 -17.18 -17.80 -31.96
CA SER A 561 -17.12 -16.36 -31.73
C SER A 561 -18.34 -15.70 -32.36
N PHE A 562 -18.62 -14.44 -31.99
CA PHE A 562 -19.72 -13.69 -32.58
C PHE A 562 -19.57 -13.58 -34.11
N GLU A 563 -18.38 -13.22 -34.60
CA GLU A 563 -18.08 -13.04 -36.02
C GLU A 563 -18.20 -14.35 -36.80
N VAL A 564 -17.68 -15.45 -36.24
CA VAL A 564 -17.76 -16.78 -36.86
C VAL A 564 -19.22 -17.25 -36.90
N ASN A 565 -19.96 -17.14 -35.80
CA ASN A 565 -21.33 -17.60 -35.71
C ASN A 565 -22.29 -16.78 -36.57
N PHE A 566 -22.11 -15.45 -36.62
CA PHE A 566 -22.86 -14.58 -37.51
C PHE A 566 -22.72 -15.02 -38.97
N ARG A 567 -21.49 -15.32 -39.41
CA ARG A 567 -21.21 -15.78 -40.79
C ARG A 567 -21.66 -17.21 -41.06
N ARG A 568 -21.48 -18.13 -40.11
CA ARG A 568 -22.02 -19.51 -40.20
C ARG A 568 -23.53 -19.49 -40.39
N ASN A 569 -24.25 -18.68 -39.60
CA ASN A 569 -25.71 -18.58 -39.70
C ASN A 569 -26.14 -17.98 -41.04
N GLN A 570 -25.45 -16.95 -41.53
CA GLN A 570 -25.74 -16.35 -42.83
C GLN A 570 -25.57 -17.36 -43.99
N LEU A 571 -24.51 -18.18 -43.98
CA LEU A 571 -24.27 -19.20 -44.99
C LEU A 571 -25.26 -20.37 -44.88
N LYS A 572 -25.59 -20.82 -43.66
CA LYS A 572 -26.62 -21.85 -43.44
C LYS A 572 -27.99 -21.42 -43.95
N HIS A 573 -28.37 -20.15 -43.77
CA HIS A 573 -29.61 -19.61 -44.32
C HIS A 573 -29.61 -19.60 -45.85
N LYS A 574 -28.51 -19.15 -46.48
CA LYS A 574 -28.38 -19.17 -47.95
C LYS A 574 -28.50 -20.58 -48.53
N LEU A 575 -27.82 -21.56 -47.92
CA LEU A 575 -27.90 -22.97 -48.35
C LEU A 575 -29.32 -23.52 -48.21
N ALA A 576 -30.01 -23.21 -47.09
CA ALA A 576 -31.39 -23.64 -46.87
C ALA A 576 -32.41 -22.97 -47.81
N ASP A 577 -32.14 -21.75 -48.28
CA ASP A 577 -32.97 -21.06 -49.27
C ASP A 577 -32.71 -21.59 -50.69
N ASN A 578 -31.47 -21.97 -51.01
CA ASN A 578 -31.13 -22.64 -52.28
C ASN A 578 -31.78 -24.02 -52.39
N ASP A 579 -31.82 -24.81 -51.30
CA ASP A 579 -32.48 -26.12 -51.26
C ASP A 579 -34.02 -26.03 -51.37
N ARG A 580 -34.63 -24.86 -51.17
CA ARG A 580 -36.08 -24.63 -51.32
C ARG A 580 -36.50 -24.08 -52.68
N GLY A 581 -35.54 -23.76 -53.56
CA GLY A 581 -35.78 -23.19 -54.88
C GLY A 581 -35.89 -24.21 -56.02
N ASP A 582 -35.61 -25.49 -55.76
CA ASP A 582 -35.57 -26.57 -56.75
C ASP A 582 -36.76 -27.56 -56.67
N ASP A 583 -37.80 -27.24 -55.89
CA ASP A 583 -39.08 -28.01 -55.81
C ASP A 583 -40.21 -27.41 -56.66
#